data_AF-A0A6H0ZZ39-F1
#
_entry.id   AF-A0A6H0ZZ39-F1
#
_cell.length_a   1.000
_cell.length_b   1.000
_cell.length_c   1.000
_cell.angle_alpha   90.00
_cell.angle_beta   90.00
_cell.angle_gamma   90.00
#
_symmetry.space_group_name_H-M   'P 1'
#
loop_
_entity.id
_entity.type
_entity.pdbx_description
1 polymer ?
#
loop_
_entity_poly.entity_id
_entity_poly.type
_entity_poly.pdbx_seq_one_letter_code
_entity_poly.pdbx_strand_id
1 'polypeptide(L)'
;MSRTRAALPVVLTIGALLLTGCNEDNPREAPKDASRADFCTTYAALLEAPGTATTKDLRTLQDDLLHAGTPEGIPAGAREAFEQVTDSSVQFKDGDAFRDLATLPTGNGRNAAQLERYYEDTCPD
;
A
#
# COMPACT_ATOMS: atom_id res chain seq x y z
N MET A 1 17.37 -61.10 0.58
CA MET A 1 17.64 -59.84 -0.16
C MET A 1 16.52 -58.85 0.14
N SER A 2 16.74 -57.98 1.13
CA SER A 2 15.80 -56.92 1.52
C SER A 2 15.91 -55.75 0.55
N ARG A 3 14.79 -55.22 0.07
CA ARG A 3 14.72 -53.88 -0.52
C ARG A 3 13.72 -53.04 0.27
N THR A 4 14.27 -52.28 1.18
CA THR A 4 13.61 -51.32 2.06
C THR A 4 13.01 -50.20 1.21
N ARG A 5 11.71 -49.93 1.40
CA ARG A 5 11.02 -48.74 0.85
C ARG A 5 11.48 -47.52 1.65
N ALA A 6 12.15 -46.58 1.00
CA ALA A 6 12.42 -45.25 1.57
C ALA A 6 11.26 -44.32 1.18
N ALA A 7 10.38 -44.03 2.14
CA ALA A 7 9.42 -42.94 2.04
C ALA A 7 10.08 -41.69 2.63
N LEU A 8 10.26 -40.64 1.83
CA LEU A 8 10.69 -39.32 2.25
C LEU A 8 9.48 -38.56 2.81
N PRO A 9 9.49 -38.10 4.07
CA PRO A 9 8.49 -37.14 4.54
C PRO A 9 8.86 -35.75 4.02
N VAL A 10 8.08 -35.23 3.07
CA VAL A 10 8.08 -33.80 2.72
C VAL A 10 7.41 -33.06 3.87
N VAL A 11 8.23 -32.41 4.69
CA VAL A 11 7.78 -31.54 5.78
C VAL A 11 7.16 -30.29 5.16
N LEU A 12 5.82 -30.25 5.16
CA LEU A 12 5.03 -29.08 4.85
C LEU A 12 5.20 -28.07 6.01
N THR A 13 6.08 -27.08 5.83
CA THR A 13 6.12 -25.91 6.72
C THR A 13 4.85 -25.10 6.53
N ILE A 14 3.91 -25.30 7.45
CA ILE A 14 2.76 -24.41 7.67
C ILE A 14 3.34 -23.10 8.21
N GLY A 15 3.55 -22.13 7.30
CA GLY A 15 3.82 -20.75 7.67
C GLY A 15 2.57 -20.20 8.36
N ALA A 16 2.70 -19.91 9.66
CA ALA A 16 1.65 -19.33 10.46
C ALA A 16 1.27 -17.95 9.90
N LEU A 17 0.09 -17.85 9.29
CA LEU A 17 -0.62 -16.59 9.16
C LEU A 17 -1.01 -16.13 10.57
N LEU A 18 -0.19 -15.27 11.16
CA LEU A 18 -0.61 -14.45 12.30
C LEU A 18 -1.47 -13.31 11.76
N LEU A 19 -2.75 -13.60 11.51
CA LEU A 19 -3.82 -12.61 11.46
C LEU A 19 -3.98 -12.04 12.88
N THR A 20 -3.11 -11.12 13.27
CA THR A 20 -3.27 -10.36 14.51
C THR A 20 -4.22 -9.19 14.24
N GLY A 21 -5.46 -9.38 14.68
CA GLY A 21 -6.22 -8.34 15.38
C GLY A 21 -6.78 -7.20 14.53
N CYS A 22 -8.00 -7.41 14.03
CA CYS A 22 -8.97 -6.34 13.89
C CYS A 22 -9.11 -5.57 15.23
N ASN A 23 -8.76 -4.28 15.24
CA ASN A 23 -9.23 -3.34 16.25
C ASN A 23 -10.36 -2.52 15.59
N GLU A 24 -11.61 -2.86 15.92
CA GLU A 24 -12.83 -2.26 15.35
C GLU A 24 -13.19 -0.85 15.87
N ASP A 25 -12.27 -0.17 16.57
CA ASP A 25 -12.50 1.19 17.11
C ASP A 25 -11.34 2.18 16.89
N ASN A 26 -10.36 1.83 16.06
CA ASN A 26 -9.35 2.78 15.60
C ASN A 26 -9.67 3.23 14.16
N PRO A 27 -9.44 4.50 13.78
CA PRO A 27 -9.41 4.86 12.36
C PRO A 27 -8.51 3.85 11.65
N ARG A 28 -8.97 3.26 10.53
CA ARG A 28 -8.24 2.22 9.80
C ARG A 28 -6.82 2.70 9.54
N GLU A 29 -5.88 2.27 10.36
CA GLU A 29 -4.48 2.62 10.23
C GLU A 29 -3.86 1.62 9.26
N ALA A 30 -3.22 2.13 8.20
CA ALA A 30 -2.54 1.27 7.25
C ALA A 30 -1.43 0.44 7.92
N PRO A 31 -1.23 -0.82 7.49
CA PRO A 31 -0.04 -1.59 7.85
C PRO A 31 1.26 -0.79 7.67
N LYS A 32 2.23 -1.02 8.55
CA LYS A 32 3.54 -0.34 8.55
C LYS A 32 4.70 -1.27 8.13
N ASP A 33 4.35 -2.50 7.82
CA ASP A 33 5.21 -3.64 7.49
C ASP A 33 4.76 -4.31 6.19
N ALA A 34 4.10 -3.55 5.31
CA ALA A 34 3.64 -4.05 4.03
C ALA A 34 4.81 -4.61 3.20
N SER A 35 4.53 -5.65 2.41
CA SER A 35 5.54 -6.08 1.45
C SER A 35 5.80 -4.97 0.44
N ARG A 36 7.07 -4.86 0.01
CA ARG A 36 7.46 -3.91 -1.04
C ARG A 36 6.61 -4.08 -2.29
N ALA A 37 6.34 -5.32 -2.68
CA ALA A 37 5.57 -5.64 -3.89
C ALA A 37 4.12 -5.15 -3.78
N ASP A 38 3.46 -5.35 -2.64
CA ASP A 38 2.07 -4.94 -2.44
C ASP A 38 1.94 -3.42 -2.45
N PHE A 39 2.84 -2.72 -1.75
CA PHE A 39 2.90 -1.26 -1.77
C PHE A 39 3.13 -0.73 -3.19
N CYS A 40 4.16 -1.22 -3.89
CA CYS A 40 4.48 -0.72 -5.23
C CYS A 40 3.35 -0.97 -6.23
N THR A 41 2.71 -2.14 -6.18
CA THR A 41 1.62 -2.49 -7.09
C THR A 41 0.39 -1.61 -6.85
N THR A 42 -0.02 -1.44 -5.59
CA THR A 42 -1.21 -0.65 -5.24
C THR A 42 -0.99 0.84 -5.44
N TYR A 43 0.21 1.34 -5.15
CA TYR A 43 0.57 2.74 -5.40
C TYR A 43 0.64 3.04 -6.91
N ALA A 44 1.23 2.14 -7.71
CA ALA A 44 1.26 2.28 -9.17
C ALA A 44 -0.16 2.33 -9.77
N ALA A 45 -1.04 1.42 -9.32
CA ALA A 45 -2.43 1.40 -9.79
C ALA A 45 -3.17 2.72 -9.53
N LEU A 46 -2.84 3.40 -8.43
CA LEU A 46 -3.37 4.72 -8.11
C LEU A 46 -2.82 5.81 -9.04
N LEU A 47 -1.51 5.81 -9.33
CA LEU A 47 -0.86 6.77 -10.24
C LEU A 47 -1.29 6.59 -11.71
N GLU A 48 -1.58 5.36 -12.11
CA GLU A 48 -1.99 4.97 -13.46
C GLU A 48 -3.50 5.03 -13.66
N ALA A 49 -4.26 5.46 -12.64
CA ALA A 49 -5.70 5.62 -12.75
C ALA A 49 -6.05 6.53 -13.94
N PRO A 50 -6.91 6.08 -14.88
CA PRO A 50 -7.23 6.89 -16.05
C PRO A 50 -7.93 8.17 -15.61
N GLY A 51 -7.75 9.28 -16.34
CA GLY A 51 -8.49 10.53 -16.07
C GLY A 51 -10.02 10.39 -16.15
N THR A 52 -10.52 9.30 -16.76
CA THR A 52 -11.94 8.92 -16.78
C THR A 52 -12.40 8.12 -15.55
N ALA A 53 -11.51 7.81 -14.60
CA ALA A 53 -11.84 7.12 -13.37
C ALA A 53 -12.87 7.92 -12.57
N THR A 54 -13.91 7.23 -12.11
CA THR A 54 -14.93 7.85 -11.28
C THR A 54 -14.40 8.05 -9.86
N THR A 55 -15.02 8.93 -9.08
CA THR A 55 -14.72 9.06 -7.64
C THR A 55 -14.83 7.73 -6.89
N LYS A 56 -15.70 6.81 -7.35
CA LYS A 56 -15.80 5.47 -6.77
C LYS A 56 -14.56 4.62 -7.07
N ASP A 57 -14.09 4.64 -8.31
CA ASP A 57 -12.90 3.88 -8.72
C ASP A 57 -11.67 4.37 -7.96
N LEU A 58 -11.52 5.69 -7.84
CA LEU A 58 -10.44 6.31 -7.06
C LEU A 58 -10.52 5.93 -5.59
N ARG A 59 -11.72 5.92 -5.00
CA ARG A 59 -11.92 5.47 -3.62
C ARG A 59 -11.52 4.01 -3.43
N THR A 60 -11.83 3.14 -4.39
CA THR A 60 -11.38 1.74 -4.35
C THR A 60 -9.85 1.66 -4.37
N LEU A 61 -9.18 2.42 -5.24
CA LEU A 61 -7.71 2.43 -5.28
C LEU A 61 -7.09 3.00 -3.99
N GLN A 62 -7.70 4.02 -3.37
CA GLN A 62 -7.28 4.53 -2.06
C GLN A 62 -7.44 3.49 -0.95
N ASP A 63 -8.57 2.77 -0.93
CA ASP A 63 -8.84 1.71 0.05
C ASP A 63 -7.88 0.53 -0.15
N ASP A 64 -7.57 0.16 -1.40
CA ASP A 64 -6.62 -0.91 -1.73
C ASP A 64 -5.20 -0.53 -1.27
N LEU A 65 -4.78 0.72 -1.50
CA LEU A 65 -3.50 1.24 -1.03
C LEU A 65 -3.44 1.32 0.51
N LEU A 66 -4.53 1.77 1.16
CA LEU A 66 -4.65 1.78 2.62
C LEU A 66 -4.51 0.36 3.19
N HIS A 67 -5.14 -0.61 2.54
CA HIS A 67 -5.11 -2.01 2.94
C HIS A 67 -3.74 -2.66 2.74
N ALA A 68 -3.05 -2.36 1.64
CA ALA A 68 -1.69 -2.79 1.41
C ALA A 68 -0.74 -2.21 2.47
N GLY A 69 -0.86 -0.91 2.74
CA GLY A 69 0.00 -0.19 3.68
C GLY A 69 1.34 0.20 3.08
N THR A 70 2.33 0.47 3.94
CA THR A 70 3.67 0.91 3.53
C THR A 70 4.74 -0.04 4.06
N PRO A 71 5.87 -0.22 3.35
CA PRO A 71 6.99 -1.00 3.88
C PRO A 71 7.61 -0.33 5.11
N GLU A 72 8.31 -1.14 5.91
CA GLU A 72 9.05 -0.63 7.07
C GLU A 72 10.11 0.40 6.64
N GLY A 73 10.34 1.40 7.49
CA GLY A 73 11.39 2.41 7.26
C GLY A 73 10.98 3.57 6.35
N ILE A 74 9.72 3.66 5.94
CA ILE A 74 9.18 4.85 5.27
C ILE A 74 9.46 6.13 6.12
N PRO A 75 9.98 7.21 5.52
CA PRO A 75 10.20 8.48 6.23
C PRO A 75 8.90 9.03 6.82
N ALA A 76 8.97 9.70 7.99
CA ALA A 76 7.78 10.24 8.65
C ALA A 76 6.95 11.18 7.76
N GLY A 77 7.60 12.05 6.98
CA GLY A 77 6.91 12.92 6.03
C GLY A 77 6.24 12.16 4.88
N ALA A 78 6.89 11.10 4.37
CA ALA A 78 6.29 10.22 3.36
C ALA A 78 5.08 9.46 3.93
N ARG A 79 5.16 8.99 5.18
CA ARG A 79 4.06 8.32 5.87
C ARG A 79 2.85 9.24 6.06
N GLU A 80 3.08 10.48 6.48
CA GLU A 80 2.02 11.47 6.65
C GLU A 80 1.31 11.76 5.32
N ALA A 81 2.07 11.87 4.22
CA ALA A 81 1.48 12.04 2.89
C ALA A 81 0.71 10.79 2.44
N PHE A 82 1.22 9.60 2.72
CA PHE A 82 0.51 8.34 2.44
C PHE A 82 -0.85 8.32 3.15
N GLU A 83 -0.87 8.64 4.44
CA GLU A 83 -2.10 8.63 5.25
C GLU A 83 -3.14 9.61 4.69
N GLN A 84 -2.71 10.78 4.22
CA GLN A 84 -3.57 11.75 3.55
C GLN A 84 -4.12 11.24 2.21
N VAL A 85 -3.27 10.62 1.39
CA VAL A 85 -3.67 10.03 0.09
C VAL A 85 -4.74 8.96 0.28
N THR A 86 -4.61 8.16 1.34
CA THR A 86 -5.53 7.08 1.68
C THR A 86 -6.72 7.52 2.55
N ASP A 87 -6.78 8.78 2.98
CA ASP A 87 -7.88 9.27 3.79
C ASP A 87 -9.15 9.36 2.94
N SER A 88 -10.16 8.57 3.32
CA SER A 88 -11.47 8.53 2.68
C SER A 88 -12.22 9.88 2.67
N SER A 89 -11.83 10.82 3.53
CA SER A 89 -12.35 12.19 3.55
C SER A 89 -11.80 13.05 2.40
N VAL A 90 -10.63 12.69 1.86
CA VAL A 90 -10.03 13.33 0.70
C VAL A 90 -10.71 12.80 -0.56
N GLN A 91 -11.36 13.71 -1.30
CA GLN A 91 -12.07 13.37 -2.53
C GLN A 91 -11.26 13.82 -3.75
N PHE A 92 -10.81 12.84 -4.51
CA PHE A 92 -10.21 13.04 -5.83
C PHE A 92 -11.33 13.09 -6.89
N LYS A 93 -11.27 14.09 -7.76
CA LYS A 93 -12.30 14.34 -8.79
C LYS A 93 -12.04 13.58 -10.09
N ASP A 94 -10.78 13.24 -10.34
CA ASP A 94 -10.28 12.49 -11.49
C ASP A 94 -8.96 11.79 -11.10
N GLY A 95 -8.51 10.85 -11.93
CA GLY A 95 -7.28 10.10 -11.69
C GLY A 95 -6.01 10.95 -11.76
N ASP A 96 -6.05 12.05 -12.53
CA ASP A 96 -4.91 12.94 -12.68
C ASP A 96 -4.63 13.75 -11.39
N ALA A 97 -5.63 13.96 -10.53
CA ALA A 97 -5.48 14.63 -9.25
C ALA A 97 -4.51 13.94 -8.27
N PHE A 98 -4.24 12.63 -8.43
CA PHE A 98 -3.20 11.94 -7.64
C PHE A 98 -1.79 12.23 -8.14
N ARG A 99 -1.62 12.57 -9.41
CA ARG A 99 -0.31 12.88 -9.99
C ARG A 99 0.18 14.26 -9.53
N ASP A 100 -0.72 15.07 -8.99
CA ASP A 100 -0.41 16.35 -8.39
C ASP A 100 -0.77 16.35 -6.90
N LEU A 101 -0.14 15.45 -6.12
CA LEU A 101 -0.26 15.41 -4.66
C LEU A 101 0.04 16.76 -3.99
N ALA A 102 0.82 17.63 -4.65
CA ALA A 102 1.11 18.98 -4.20
C ALA A 102 -0.11 19.92 -4.25
N THR A 103 -1.13 19.60 -5.05
CA THR A 103 -2.40 20.36 -5.12
C THR A 103 -3.47 19.89 -4.14
N LEU A 104 -3.22 18.82 -3.39
CA LEU A 104 -4.19 18.37 -2.40
C LEU A 104 -4.39 19.43 -1.30
N PRO A 105 -5.64 19.61 -0.83
CA PRO A 105 -6.02 20.69 0.08
C PRO A 105 -5.31 20.68 1.45
N THR A 106 -4.50 19.66 1.73
CA THR A 106 -3.84 19.40 3.02
C THR A 106 -2.39 19.87 3.12
N GLY A 107 -1.84 20.53 2.10
CA GLY A 107 -0.88 21.61 2.32
C GLY A 107 0.55 21.25 2.78
N ASN A 108 1.09 20.07 2.45
CA ASN A 108 2.51 19.79 2.65
C ASN A 108 3.16 19.21 1.39
N GLY A 109 3.40 20.04 0.38
CA GLY A 109 4.12 19.64 -0.84
C GLY A 109 5.51 19.01 -0.56
N ARG A 110 6.12 19.29 0.60
CA ARG A 110 7.34 18.61 1.06
C ARG A 110 7.13 17.15 1.48
N ASN A 111 5.96 16.82 2.03
CA ASN A 111 5.61 15.46 2.44
C ASN A 111 5.19 14.64 1.22
N ALA A 112 4.41 15.26 0.31
CA ALA A 112 4.10 14.68 -1.00
C ALA A 112 5.38 14.31 -1.78
N ALA A 113 6.34 15.24 -1.87
CA ALA A 113 7.63 14.97 -2.50
C ALA A 113 8.47 13.90 -1.78
N GLN A 114 8.30 13.73 -0.47
CA GLN A 114 8.96 12.63 0.25
C GLN A 114 8.32 11.28 -0.06
N LEU A 115 7.00 11.22 -0.21
CA LEU A 115 6.31 9.99 -0.61
C LEU A 115 6.64 9.59 -2.04
N GLU A 116 6.68 10.56 -2.96
CA GLU A 116 7.10 10.34 -4.35
C GLU A 116 8.53 9.80 -4.41
N ARG A 117 9.49 10.48 -3.76
CA ARG A 117 10.88 9.98 -3.69
C ARG A 117 10.99 8.61 -3.05
N TYR A 118 10.24 8.38 -1.98
CA TYR A 118 10.22 7.08 -1.32
C TYR A 118 9.70 6.00 -2.28
N TYR A 119 8.65 6.29 -3.04
CA TYR A 119 8.13 5.38 -4.06
C TYR A 119 9.18 5.11 -5.15
N GLU A 120 9.83 6.14 -5.70
CA GLU A 120 10.91 5.99 -6.70
C GLU A 120 12.09 5.14 -6.19
N ASP A 121 12.53 5.37 -4.96
CA ASP A 121 13.64 4.62 -4.34
C ASP A 121 13.25 3.17 -4.01
N THR A 122 11.98 2.93 -3.68
CA THR A 122 11.48 1.64 -3.17
C THR A 122 10.95 0.74 -4.28
N CYS A 123 10.40 1.31 -5.35
CA CYS A 123 9.70 0.63 -6.43
C CYS A 123 10.48 0.76 -7.74
N PRO A 124 11.56 -0.02 -7.94
CA PRO A 124 12.28 -0.02 -9.20
C PRO A 124 11.39 -0.59 -10.31
N ASP A 125 11.49 0.01 -11.50
CA ASP A 125 10.85 -0.45 -12.76
C ASP A 125 11.11 -1.93 -13.06
#